data_AF-J9H6G8-F1
#
_entry.id   AF-J9H6G8-F1
#
_cell.length_a   1.000
_cell.length_b   1.000
_cell.length_c   1.000
_cell.angle_alpha   90.00
_cell.angle_beta   90.00
_cell.angle_gamma   90.00
#
_symmetry.space_group_name_H-M   'P 1'
#
loop_
_entity.id
_entity.type
_entity.pdbx_description
1 polymer ?
#
loop_
_entity_poly.entity_id
_entity_poly.type
_entity_poly.pdbx_seq_one_letter_code
_entity_poly.pdbx_strand_id
1 'polypeptide(L)'
;MTRLAPLMGLTGFSEIGEDGIFLFIQTESLQHDVHSFPLIGFILTIAVIVTIHEGGHCLMAKLMGVKVLRFSLGMGPVLWRRQIGETEYCLSLLPLGGYVKM
;
A
#
# COMPACT_ATOMS: atom_id res chain seq x y z
N MET A 1 -47.12 33.20 26.48
CA MET A 1 -47.50 31.79 26.75
C MET A 1 -47.67 31.16 25.37
N THR A 2 -46.71 30.43 24.79
CA THR A 2 -46.05 29.20 25.26
C THR A 2 -44.64 29.09 24.68
N ARG A 3 -43.76 28.40 25.42
CA ARG A 3 -42.33 28.17 25.13
C ARG A 3 -42.16 26.73 24.58
N LEU A 4 -41.02 26.47 23.92
CA LEU A 4 -40.36 25.16 23.59
C LEU A 4 -40.72 24.56 22.21
N ALA A 5 -39.81 24.15 21.31
CA ALA A 5 -38.38 23.87 21.37
C ALA A 5 -37.71 24.10 19.98
N PRO A 6 -36.39 24.39 19.88
CA PRO A 6 -35.69 24.43 18.61
C PRO A 6 -35.27 23.00 18.23
N LEU A 7 -35.78 22.50 17.11
CA LEU A 7 -35.29 21.26 16.50
C LEU A 7 -33.87 21.51 15.95
N MET A 8 -32.90 21.05 16.75
CA MET A 8 -31.52 20.80 16.37
C MET A 8 -31.50 19.92 15.11
N GLY A 9 -30.84 20.38 14.03
CA GLY A 9 -30.40 19.48 12.96
C GLY A 9 -30.75 19.80 11.50
N LEU A 10 -31.16 21.03 11.15
CA LEU A 10 -31.25 21.44 9.74
C LEU A 10 -30.46 22.73 9.50
N THR A 11 -29.14 22.67 9.73
CA THR A 11 -28.23 23.72 9.26
C THR A 11 -27.90 23.46 7.80
N GLY A 12 -28.43 24.31 6.91
CA GLY A 12 -27.84 24.53 5.58
C GLY A 12 -28.70 24.18 4.38
N PHE A 13 -29.91 24.72 4.26
CA PHE A 13 -30.47 24.99 2.93
C PHE A 13 -30.55 26.51 2.78
N SER A 14 -29.49 27.09 2.22
CA SER A 14 -29.45 28.51 1.85
C SER A 14 -30.02 28.67 0.44
N GLU A 15 -30.78 29.74 0.26
CA GLU A 15 -31.61 30.08 -0.89
C GLU A 15 -30.95 29.89 -2.28
N ILE A 16 -31.80 29.49 -3.22
CA ILE A 16 -31.52 29.40 -4.65
C ILE A 16 -31.61 30.82 -5.22
N GLY A 17 -30.47 31.44 -5.52
CA GLY A 17 -30.40 32.69 -6.30
C GLY A 17 -30.59 32.39 -7.80
N GLU A 18 -31.41 33.19 -8.47
CA GLU A 18 -31.87 33.05 -9.86
C GLU A 18 -30.76 33.18 -10.94
N ASP A 19 -29.50 33.29 -10.53
CA ASP A 19 -28.31 33.48 -11.38
C ASP A 19 -27.45 32.22 -11.56
N GLY A 20 -27.92 31.06 -11.08
CA GLY A 20 -27.69 29.78 -11.75
C GLY A 20 -26.25 29.24 -11.78
N ILE A 21 -25.38 29.53 -10.81
CA ILE A 21 -24.13 28.78 -10.61
C ILE A 21 -23.82 28.64 -9.12
N PHE A 22 -24.00 27.43 -8.58
CA PHE A 22 -23.44 27.05 -7.28
C PHE A 22 -22.88 25.62 -7.37
N LEU A 23 -21.62 25.51 -7.81
CA LEU A 23 -20.82 24.29 -7.69
C LEU A 23 -20.17 24.30 -6.31
N PHE A 24 -20.84 23.69 -5.33
CA PHE A 24 -20.27 23.43 -4.01
C PHE A 24 -20.08 21.92 -3.87
N ILE A 25 -18.87 21.46 -4.17
CA ILE A 25 -18.43 20.09 -3.89
C ILE A 25 -18.45 19.94 -2.37
N GLN A 26 -19.49 19.29 -1.86
CA GLN A 26 -19.60 18.84 -0.49
C GLN A 26 -18.48 17.82 -0.22
N THR A 27 -17.36 18.30 0.30
CA THR A 27 -16.19 17.49 0.69
C THR A 27 -15.95 17.65 2.19
N GLU A 28 -16.90 17.24 3.03
CA GLU A 28 -16.76 17.36 4.50
C GLU A 28 -17.36 16.18 5.29
N SER A 29 -17.22 14.92 4.86
CA SER A 29 -17.71 13.83 5.75
C SER A 29 -16.93 12.53 5.84
N LEU A 30 -15.88 12.26 5.07
CA LEU A 30 -15.22 10.94 5.06
C LEU A 30 -13.69 10.97 5.31
N GLN A 31 -13.17 11.97 6.03
CA GLN A 31 -11.72 12.07 6.31
C GLN A 31 -11.23 11.13 7.44
N HIS A 32 -12.10 10.43 8.16
CA HIS A 32 -11.69 9.69 9.37
C HIS A 32 -11.25 8.24 9.15
N ASP A 33 -11.45 7.65 7.95
CA ASP A 33 -11.14 6.23 7.69
C ASP A 33 -9.86 6.00 6.84
N VAL A 34 -9.19 7.08 6.40
CA VAL A 34 -8.08 7.01 5.43
C VAL A 34 -6.69 6.85 6.06
N HIS A 35 -6.58 6.78 7.39
CA HIS A 35 -5.27 6.73 8.05
C HIS A 35 -4.57 5.36 8.02
N SER A 36 -5.32 4.25 7.91
CA SER A 36 -4.76 2.88 8.01
C SER A 36 -4.47 2.21 6.66
N PHE A 37 -5.24 2.54 5.62
CA PHE A 37 -5.06 2.02 4.26
C PHE A 37 -3.72 2.35 3.58
N PRO A 38 -3.13 3.55 3.72
CA PRO A 38 -1.96 3.93 2.92
C PRO A 38 -0.70 3.15 3.31
N LEU A 39 -0.54 2.78 4.59
CA LEU A 39 0.63 2.02 5.04
C LEU A 39 0.62 0.59 4.47
N ILE A 40 -0.55 -0.07 4.48
CA ILE A 40 -0.72 -1.41 3.93
C ILE A 40 -0.49 -1.39 2.42
N GLY A 41 -1.08 -0.40 1.72
CA GLY A 41 -0.86 -0.19 0.30
C GLY A 41 0.62 0.03 -0.03
N PHE A 42 1.31 0.89 0.73
CA PHE A 42 2.74 1.15 0.56
C PHE A 42 3.59 -0.12 0.72
N ILE A 43 3.38 -0.88 1.79
CA ILE A 43 4.09 -2.14 2.04
C ILE A 43 3.87 -3.13 0.90
N LEU A 44 2.63 -3.26 0.43
CA LEU A 44 2.29 -4.15 -0.68
C LEU A 44 2.96 -3.74 -1.98
N THR A 45 2.90 -2.45 -2.33
CA THR A 45 3.53 -1.92 -3.55
C THR A 45 5.04 -2.16 -3.54
N ILE A 46 5.72 -1.86 -2.43
CA ILE A 46 7.16 -2.10 -2.30
C ILE A 46 7.47 -3.60 -2.40
N ALA A 47 6.70 -4.45 -1.72
CA ALA A 47 6.90 -5.90 -1.77
C ALA A 47 6.79 -6.45 -3.20
N VAL A 48 5.83 -5.97 -3.99
CA VAL A 48 5.66 -6.38 -5.40
C VAL A 48 6.83 -5.92 -6.26
N ILE A 49 7.21 -4.64 -6.16
CA ILE A 49 8.31 -4.07 -6.97
C ILE A 49 9.62 -4.80 -6.68
N VAL A 50 9.95 -4.99 -5.40
CA VAL A 50 11.17 -5.69 -4.97
C VAL A 50 11.17 -7.14 -5.45
N THR A 51 10.03 -7.85 -5.35
CA THR A 51 9.93 -9.24 -5.80
C THR A 51 10.22 -9.37 -7.30
N ILE A 52 9.70 -8.45 -8.11
CA ILE A 52 9.95 -8.44 -9.56
C ILE A 52 11.41 -8.06 -9.85
N HIS A 53 11.97 -7.05 -9.15
CA HIS A 53 13.35 -6.59 -9.35
C HIS A 53 14.37 -7.71 -9.08
N GLU A 54 14.34 -8.28 -7.87
CA GLU A 54 15.25 -9.35 -7.48
C GLU A 54 14.95 -10.65 -8.24
N GLY A 55 13.68 -10.93 -8.48
CA GLY A 55 13.25 -12.08 -9.29
C GLY A 55 13.80 -12.02 -10.70
N GLY A 56 13.87 -10.82 -11.29
CA GLY A 56 14.51 -10.55 -12.57
C GLY A 56 16.00 -10.90 -12.57
N HIS A 57 16.75 -10.47 -11.56
CA HIS A 57 18.18 -10.82 -11.41
C HIS A 57 18.38 -12.33 -11.30
N CYS A 58 17.58 -13.00 -10.47
CA CYS A 58 17.66 -14.45 -10.28
C CYS A 58 17.32 -15.20 -11.57
N LEU A 59 16.29 -14.76 -12.30
CA LEU A 59 15.89 -15.36 -13.57
C LEU A 59 16.97 -15.16 -14.65
N MET A 60 17.47 -13.93 -14.81
CA MET A 60 18.50 -13.63 -15.81
C MET A 60 19.81 -14.35 -15.49
N ALA A 61 20.24 -14.41 -14.23
CA ALA A 61 21.40 -15.18 -13.81
C ALA A 61 21.27 -16.67 -14.21
N LYS A 62 20.12 -17.29 -13.89
CA LYS A 62 19.85 -18.68 -14.26
C LYS A 62 19.81 -18.91 -15.77
N LEU A 63 19.25 -17.97 -16.53
CA LEU A 63 19.22 -18.03 -18.00
C LEU A 63 20.61 -17.90 -18.62
N MET A 64 21.50 -17.11 -18.00
CA MET A 64 22.89 -16.94 -18.43
C MET A 64 23.82 -18.05 -17.92
N GLY A 65 23.28 -19.06 -17.21
CA GLY A 65 24.07 -20.14 -16.62
C GLY A 65 24.91 -19.73 -15.40
N VAL A 66 24.66 -18.56 -14.84
CA VAL A 66 25.30 -18.08 -13.61
C VAL A 66 24.60 -18.75 -12.43
N LYS A 67 25.40 -19.33 -11.53
CA LYS A 67 24.88 -19.95 -10.31
C LYS A 67 24.33 -18.87 -9.39
N VAL A 68 23.19 -19.15 -8.77
CA VAL A 68 22.58 -18.29 -7.75
C VAL A 68 22.64 -19.03 -6.44
N LEU A 69 23.52 -18.60 -5.54
CA LEU A 69 23.74 -19.20 -4.22
C LEU A 69 22.60 -18.88 -3.26
N ARG A 70 22.12 -17.64 -3.26
CA ARG A 70 21.03 -17.21 -2.37
C ARG A 70 20.16 -16.16 -3.04
N PHE A 71 18.85 -16.33 -2.88
CA PHE A 71 17.82 -15.39 -3.29
C PHE A 71 17.00 -15.00 -2.05
N SER A 72 17.07 -13.74 -1.62
CA SER A 72 16.32 -13.24 -0.47
C SER A 72 15.27 -12.22 -0.89
N LEU A 73 14.01 -12.52 -0.62
CA LEU A 73 12.92 -11.55 -0.65
C LEU A 73 12.82 -10.89 0.72
N GLY A 74 12.99 -9.56 0.76
CA GLY A 74 13.09 -8.84 2.02
C GLY A 74 14.52 -8.78 2.57
N MET A 75 14.67 -7.96 3.60
CA MET A 75 15.89 -7.79 4.41
C MET A 75 15.62 -8.11 5.88
N GLY A 76 16.70 -8.29 6.65
CA GLY A 76 16.63 -8.49 8.10
C GLY A 76 16.41 -9.95 8.51
N PRO A 77 15.69 -10.20 9.63
CA PRO A 77 15.48 -11.55 10.14
C PRO A 77 14.77 -12.45 9.12
N VAL A 78 15.37 -13.60 8.84
CA VAL A 78 14.81 -14.60 7.91
C VAL A 78 13.66 -15.31 8.62
N LEU A 79 12.45 -15.11 8.10
CA LEU A 79 11.25 -15.80 8.58
C LEU A 79 11.20 -17.22 8.05
N TRP A 80 11.61 -17.40 6.80
CA TRP A 80 11.57 -18.68 6.15
C TRP A 80 12.71 -18.84 5.16
N ARG A 81 13.26 -20.06 5.08
CA ARG A 81 14.28 -20.41 4.11
C ARG A 81 14.03 -21.80 3.56
N ARG A 82 14.32 -22.00 2.28
CA ARG A 82 14.23 -23.28 1.59
C ARG A 82 15.36 -23.39 0.58
N GLN A 83 16.13 -24.47 0.66
CA GLN A 83 17.06 -24.83 -0.40
C GLN A 83 16.34 -25.58 -1.52
N ILE A 84 16.58 -25.14 -2.75
CA ILE A 84 16.09 -25.80 -3.97
C ILE A 84 17.25 -25.86 -4.96
N GLY A 85 17.79 -27.06 -5.18
CA GLY A 85 18.99 -27.27 -5.98
C GLY A 85 20.21 -26.61 -5.32
N GLU A 86 20.86 -25.71 -6.05
CA GLU A 86 22.01 -24.94 -5.55
C GLU A 86 21.61 -23.56 -4.99
N THR A 87 20.33 -23.19 -5.06
CA THR A 87 19.83 -21.87 -4.65
C THR A 87 19.11 -21.94 -3.31
N GLU A 88 19.54 -21.13 -2.35
CA GLU A 88 18.82 -20.91 -1.11
C GLU A 88 17.81 -19.77 -1.26
N TYR A 89 16.52 -20.09 -1.20
CA TYR A 89 15.43 -19.11 -1.21
C TYR A 89 15.10 -18.69 0.22
N CYS A 90 15.21 -17.41 0.52
CA CYS A 90 14.92 -16.82 1.82
C CYS A 90 13.78 -15.80 1.70
N LEU A 91 12.93 -15.76 2.73
CA LEU A 91 11.93 -14.74 2.94
C LEU A 91 12.22 -14.07 4.29
N SER A 92 12.44 -12.77 4.27
CA SER A 92 12.78 -11.96 5.43
C SER A 92 11.65 -11.01 5.82
N LEU A 93 11.66 -10.55 7.06
CA LEU A 93 10.55 -9.79 7.64
C LEU A 93 10.34 -8.41 7.00
N LEU A 94 11.41 -7.72 6.59
CA LEU A 94 11.30 -6.34 6.07
C LEU A 94 11.19 -6.35 4.55
N PRO A 95 10.10 -5.85 3.95
CA PRO A 95 9.93 -5.82 2.49
C PRO A 95 10.72 -4.69 1.81
N LEU A 96 11.51 -3.91 2.56
CA LEU A 96 12.24 -2.72 2.09
C LEU A 96 13.38 -2.99 1.09
N GLY A 97 13.53 -4.23 0.61
CA GLY A 97 14.55 -4.61 -0.35
C GLY A 97 14.67 -6.12 -0.47
N GLY A 98 15.68 -6.59 -1.19
CA GLY A 98 16.05 -7.99 -1.28
C GLY A 98 17.46 -8.09 -1.81
N TYR A 99 17.97 -9.30 -1.98
CA TYR A 99 19.27 -9.47 -2.62
C TYR A 99 19.39 -10.84 -3.30
N VAL A 100 20.12 -10.84 -4.42
CA VAL A 100 20.57 -12.04 -5.11
C VAL A 100 22.08 -12.17 -4.94
N LYS A 101 22.51 -13.28 -4.34
CA LYS A 101 23.91 -13.68 -4.27
C LYS A 101 24.19 -14.69 -5.38
N MET A 102 25.02 -14.29 -6.32
CA MET A 102 25.56 -15.14 -7.39
C MET A 102 26.81 -15.88 -6.90
#